data_AF-A0ABC9WHI0-F1
#
_entry.id   AF-A0ABC9WHI0-F1
#
_cell.length_a   1.000
_cell.length_b   1.000
_cell.length_c   1.000
_cell.angle_alpha   90.00
_cell.angle_beta   90.00
_cell.angle_gamma   90.00
#
_symmetry.space_group_name_H-M   'P 1'
#
loop_
_entity.id
_entity.type
_entity.pdbx_description
1 polymer ?
#
loop_
_entity_poly.entity_id
_entity_poly.type
_entity_poly.pdbx_seq_one_letter_code
_entity_poly.pdbx_strand_id
1 'polypeptide(L)'
;MKFSDDSKLSGEVDASEGRATLQEDLDRLEEWANKNLMKFNKDKCKVLHLGKHNPGLQHRMGSTCLESSSVERDLGVLVDIKLSMSE
;
A
#
# COMPACT_ATOMS: atom_id res chain seq x y z
N MET A 1 11.95 17.39 -16.72
CA MET A 1 11.86 15.92 -16.70
C MET A 1 11.05 15.56 -15.47
N LYS A 2 9.84 15.03 -15.62
CA LYS A 2 8.92 14.73 -14.51
C LYS A 2 9.03 13.22 -14.29
N PHE A 3 9.74 12.80 -13.25
CA PHE A 3 9.80 11.40 -12.87
C PHE A 3 8.49 11.06 -12.14
N SER A 4 7.92 9.88 -12.37
CA SER A 4 6.81 9.38 -11.54
C SER A 4 7.44 9.00 -10.19
N ASP A 5 7.02 9.67 -9.11
CA ASP A 5 7.52 9.40 -7.74
C ASP A 5 6.70 8.30 -7.03
N ASP A 6 5.93 7.50 -7.77
CA ASP A 6 5.01 6.51 -7.22
C ASP A 6 5.75 5.21 -6.88
N SER A 7 5.96 4.96 -5.59
CA SER A 7 6.48 3.69 -5.06
C SER A 7 5.31 2.84 -4.56
N LYS A 8 5.10 1.66 -5.15
CA LYS A 8 4.04 0.72 -4.77
C LYS A 8 4.61 -0.46 -4.02
N LEU A 9 3.96 -0.80 -2.90
CA LEU A 9 4.26 -1.98 -2.10
C LEU A 9 3.03 -2.89 -2.11
N SER A 10 3.23 -4.16 -2.43
CA SER A 10 2.17 -5.18 -2.45
C SER A 10 2.67 -6.43 -1.73
N GLY A 11 1.92 -6.88 -0.73
CA GLY A 11 2.18 -8.11 0.02
C GLY A 11 0.98 -9.05 -0.09
N GLU A 12 1.25 -10.33 -0.32
CA GLU A 12 0.23 -11.37 -0.33
C GLU A 12 -0.13 -11.75 1.11
N VAL A 13 -1.41 -11.66 1.45
CA VAL A 13 -1.91 -11.96 2.80
C VAL A 13 -2.49 -13.36 2.78
N ASP A 14 -1.65 -14.37 2.93
CA ASP A 14 -2.12 -15.73 3.16
C ASP A 14 -2.40 -15.95 4.66
N ALA A 15 -3.35 -16.84 4.94
CA ALA A 15 -4.03 -16.94 6.22
C ALA A 15 -3.06 -17.13 7.42
N SER A 16 -3.32 -16.36 8.49
CA SER A 16 -2.76 -16.43 9.85
C SER A 16 -1.34 -15.91 10.13
N GLU A 17 -0.47 -15.72 9.13
CA GLU A 17 0.87 -15.09 9.30
C GLU A 17 1.06 -13.78 8.50
N GLY A 18 0.23 -13.51 7.48
CA GLY A 18 0.29 -12.29 6.65
C GLY A 18 -0.29 -11.02 7.26
N ARG A 19 -0.74 -11.05 8.52
CA ARG A 19 -1.30 -9.85 9.21
C ARG A 19 -0.24 -8.95 9.83
N ALA A 20 0.94 -9.50 10.12
CA ALA A 20 2.09 -8.74 10.62
C ALA A 20 2.86 -8.05 9.47
N THR A 21 2.73 -8.53 8.24
CA THR A 21 3.68 -8.21 7.16
C THR A 21 3.48 -6.82 6.54
N LEU A 22 2.26 -6.39 6.21
CA LEU A 22 2.08 -5.12 5.49
C LEU A 22 2.36 -3.87 6.36
N GLN A 23 1.95 -3.88 7.63
CA GLN A 23 2.25 -2.74 8.52
C GLN A 23 3.74 -2.69 8.84
N GLU A 24 4.39 -3.83 9.08
CA GLU A 24 5.85 -3.89 9.26
C GLU A 24 6.61 -3.41 8.02
N ASP A 25 6.14 -3.77 6.83
CA ASP A 25 6.77 -3.32 5.59
C ASP A 25 6.53 -1.82 5.33
N LEU A 26 5.37 -1.27 5.71
CA LEU A 26 5.13 0.18 5.70
C LEU A 26 6.07 0.91 6.68
N ASP A 27 6.27 0.36 7.88
CA ASP A 27 7.18 0.94 8.88
C ASP A 27 8.63 0.88 8.39
N ARG A 28 9.07 -0.25 7.82
CA ARG A 28 10.39 -0.40 7.19
C ARG A 28 10.59 0.54 6.01
N LEU A 29 9.55 0.75 5.20
CA LEU A 29 9.59 1.66 4.06
C LEU A 29 9.70 3.11 4.51
N GLU A 30 8.98 3.50 5.56
CA GLU A 30 9.12 4.83 6.18
C GLU A 30 10.53 5.04 6.73
N GLU A 31 11.09 4.05 7.44
CA GLU A 31 12.47 4.10 7.92
C GLU A 31 13.47 4.24 6.77
N TRP A 32 13.30 3.47 5.69
CA TRP A 32 14.16 3.54 4.52
C TRP A 32 14.09 4.93 3.88
N ALA A 33 12.90 5.49 3.69
CA ALA A 33 12.75 6.83 3.13
C ALA A 33 13.45 7.88 4.01
N ASN A 34 13.25 7.81 5.34
CA ASN A 34 13.93 8.70 6.28
C ASN A 34 15.46 8.59 6.20
N LYS A 35 16.01 7.37 6.10
CA LYS A 35 17.47 7.13 5.92
C LYS A 35 17.99 7.70 4.60
N ASN A 36 17.17 7.70 3.54
CA ASN A 36 17.49 8.24 2.23
C ASN A 36 17.12 9.74 2.08
N LEU A 37 16.76 10.42 3.17
CA LEU A 37 16.31 11.82 3.18
C LEU A 37 15.10 12.09 2.27
N MET A 38 14.30 11.05 2.00
CA MET A 38 13.03 11.13 1.29
C MET A 38 11.88 11.17 2.30
N LYS A 39 10.84 11.96 2.01
CA LYS A 39 9.64 12.06 2.85
C LYS A 39 8.42 11.66 2.05
N PHE A 40 7.65 10.71 2.58
CA PHE A 40 6.35 10.39 2.03
C PHE A 40 5.38 11.55 2.26
N ASN A 41 4.55 11.83 1.26
CA ASN A 41 3.36 12.63 1.44
C ASN A 41 2.24 11.71 1.95
N LYS A 42 2.18 11.55 3.28
CA LYS A 42 1.29 10.60 3.96
C LYS A 42 -0.19 10.82 3.62
N ASP A 43 -0.59 12.06 3.39
CA ASP A 43 -1.98 12.42 3.03
C ASP A 43 -2.36 11.94 1.62
N LYS A 44 -1.36 11.68 0.76
CA LYS A 44 -1.56 11.11 -0.57
C LYS A 44 -1.38 9.59 -0.62
N CYS A 45 -0.81 8.99 0.43
CA CYS A 45 -0.63 7.55 0.51
C CYS A 45 -1.97 6.88 0.78
N LYS A 46 -2.33 5.91 -0.07
CA LYS A 46 -3.57 5.15 0.05
C LYS A 46 -3.28 3.66 0.07
N VAL A 47 -4.11 2.91 0.77
CA VAL A 47 -4.05 1.45 0.77
C VAL A 47 -5.12 0.90 -0.15
N LEU A 48 -4.71 0.05 -1.08
CA LEU A 48 -5.61 -0.72 -1.94
C LEU A 48 -5.68 -2.16 -1.43
N HIS A 49 -6.86 -2.59 -1.00
CA HIS A 49 -7.09 -3.97 -0.56
C HIS A 49 -7.53 -4.82 -1.76
N LEU A 50 -6.70 -5.76 -2.18
CA LEU A 50 -7.00 -6.66 -3.29
C LEU A 50 -7.51 -8.02 -2.78
N GLY A 51 -8.46 -8.63 -3.49
CA GLY A 51 -8.96 -9.97 -3.18
C GLY A 51 -10.14 -10.04 -2.20
N LYS A 52 -10.91 -11.12 -2.29
CA LYS A 52 -12.20 -11.29 -1.58
C LYS A 52 -12.08 -11.54 -0.08
N HIS A 53 -10.90 -11.91 0.41
CA HIS A 53 -10.67 -12.33 1.80
C HIS A 53 -9.84 -11.34 2.62
N ASN A 54 -9.58 -10.14 2.10
CA ASN A 54 -8.86 -9.10 2.82
C ASN A 54 -9.85 -8.23 3.63
N PRO A 55 -9.82 -8.26 4.96
CA PRO A 55 -10.82 -7.60 5.81
C PRO A 55 -10.74 -6.06 5.83
N GLY A 56 -10.00 -5.43 4.91
CA GLY A 56 -9.87 -3.98 4.85
C GLY A 56 -9.26 -3.38 6.11
N LEU A 57 -8.16 -3.97 6.60
CA LEU A 57 -7.52 -3.51 7.83
C LEU A 57 -6.99 -2.09 7.64
N GLN A 58 -7.18 -1.23 8.64
CA GLN A 58 -6.62 0.12 8.61
C GLN A 58 -5.11 0.05 8.85
N HIS A 59 -4.35 0.75 8.02
CA HIS A 59 -2.90 0.89 8.18
C HIS A 59 -2.53 2.35 8.49
N ARG A 60 -1.33 2.55 9.02
CA ARG A 60 -0.79 3.88 9.32
C ARG A 60 0.64 4.01 8.83
N MET A 61 1.08 5.25 8.65
CA MET A 61 2.49 5.57 8.46
C MET A 61 2.89 6.59 9.53
N GLY A 62 3.67 6.16 10.52
CA GLY A 62 3.88 6.89 11.76
C GLY A 62 2.57 7.15 12.51
N SER A 63 2.22 8.42 12.71
CA SER A 63 0.98 8.85 13.39
C SER A 63 -0.23 9.06 12.45
N THR A 64 -0.06 8.93 11.13
CA THR A 64 -1.11 9.21 10.15
C THR A 64 -1.76 7.91 9.70
N CYS A 65 -3.07 7.76 9.91
CA CYS A 65 -3.84 6.66 9.32
C CYS A 65 -3.98 6.87 7.81
N LEU A 66 -3.71 5.83 7.03
CA LEU A 66 -3.83 5.87 5.58
C LEU A 66 -5.28 5.63 5.18
N GLU A 67 -5.75 6.37 4.17
CA GLU A 67 -7.07 6.12 3.59
C GLU A 67 -7.05 4.82 2.78
N SER A 68 -8.14 4.07 2.85
CA SER A 68 -8.36 2.93 1.96
C SER A 68 -9.05 3.39 0.67
N SER A 69 -8.61 2.84 -0.46
CA SER A 69 -9.28 3.00 -1.75
C SER A 69 -9.68 1.63 -2.29
N SER A 70 -10.78 1.59 -3.03
CA SER A 70 -11.23 0.39 -3.74
C SER A 70 -10.74 0.33 -5.19
N VAL A 71 -10.19 1.43 -5.69
CA VAL A 71 -9.71 1.59 -7.06
C VAL A 71 -8.48 2.49 -7.07
N GLU A 72 -7.46 2.12 -7.83
CA GLU A 72 -6.29 2.94 -8.11
C GLU A 72 -6.09 3.07 -9.62
N ARG A 73 -5.73 4.27 -10.09
CA ARG A 73 -5.38 4.52 -11.51
C ARG A 73 -3.87 4.59 -11.63
N ASP A 74 -3.30 3.68 -12.43
CA ASP A 74 -1.86 3.66 -12.66
C ASP A 74 -1.53 3.59 -14.15
N LEU A 75 -0.83 4.61 -14.63
CA LEU A 75 -0.43 4.73 -16.05
C LEU A 75 -1.58 4.51 -17.06
N GLY A 76 -2.82 4.83 -16.67
CA GLY A 76 -4.03 4.65 -17.49
C GLY A 76 -4.80 3.34 -17.24
N VAL A 77 -4.25 2.44 -16.44
CA VAL A 77 -4.89 1.18 -16.03
C VAL A 77 -5.65 1.39 -14.72
N LEU A 78 -6.88 0.88 -14.64
CA LEU A 78 -7.67 0.84 -13.41
C LEU A 78 -7.40 -0.47 -12.68
N VAL A 79 -6.89 -0.39 -11.45
CA VAL A 79 -6.72 -1.54 -10.56
C VAL A 79 -7.83 -1.48 -9.53
N ASP A 80 -8.76 -2.44 -9.55
CA ASP A 80 -9.88 -2.51 -8.63
C ASP A 80 -9.86 -3.79 -7.79
N ILE A 81 -10.55 -3.77 -6.65
CA ILE A 81 -10.65 -4.90 -5.72
C ILE A 81 -11.16 -6.22 -6.37
N LYS A 82 -11.85 -6.13 -7.51
CA LYS A 82 -12.39 -7.29 -8.25
C LYS A 82 -11.41 -7.84 -9.29
N LEU A 83 -10.23 -7.24 -9.46
CA LEU A 83 -9.14 -7.90 -10.16
C LEU A 83 -8.72 -9.12 -9.33
N SER A 84 -9.35 -10.26 -9.64
CA SER A 84 -8.84 -11.56 -9.26
C SER A 84 -7.55 -11.77 -10.05
N MET A 85 -6.40 -11.71 -9.39
CA MET A 85 -5.23 -12.43 -9.89
C MET A 85 -5.66 -13.90 -9.98
N SER A 86 -5.89 -14.37 -11.20
CA SER A 86 -6.08 -15.80 -11.44
C SER A 86 -4.71 -16.44 -11.29
N GLU A 87 -4.62 -17.46 -10.45
CA GLU A 87 -3.41 -18.26 -10.27
C GLU A 87 -2.96 -18.97 -11.56
#